data_AF-A0A9K3P0U8-F1
#
_entry.id   AF-A0A9K3P0U8-F1
#
_cell.length_a   1.000
_cell.length_b   1.000
_cell.length_c   1.000
_cell.angle_alpha   90.00
_cell.angle_beta   90.00
_cell.angle_gamma   90.00
#
_symmetry.space_group_name_H-M   'P 1'
#
loop_
_entity.id
_entity.type
_entity.pdbx_description
1 polymer ?
#
loop_
_entity_poly.entity_id
_entity_poly.type
_entity_poly.pdbx_seq_one_letter_code
_entity_poly.pdbx_strand_id
1 'polypeptide(L)'
;MPPIHRQLVDRVAIGRYEDEVTHPGAIKAFVAEFISALIFVFAGQGSGMAFSKLTDGGASTPDGLVAAAIAHGLGLFVAVAISANISGGHVNPAVTFGAFVGGNITLLRGIFYIIAQLLGSVVACLLLWFSTGGLVS
;
A
#
# COMPACT_ATOMS: atom_id res chain seq x y z
N MET A 1 21.01 -32.24 5.64
CA MET A 1 20.48 -30.86 5.57
C MET A 1 19.58 -30.78 4.33
N PRO A 2 18.29 -30.41 4.45
CA PRO A 2 17.43 -30.29 3.27
C PRO A 2 17.91 -29.14 2.37
N PRO A 3 17.74 -29.25 1.04
CA PRO A 3 18.17 -28.24 0.08
C PRO A 3 17.42 -26.91 0.28
N ILE A 4 18.04 -25.78 -0.07
CA ILE A 4 17.54 -24.41 0.19
C ILE A 4 16.10 -24.21 -0.32
N HIS A 5 15.76 -24.75 -1.49
CA HIS A 5 14.39 -24.64 -2.03
C HIS A 5 13.34 -25.31 -1.13
N ARG A 6 13.70 -26.40 -0.43
CA ARG A 6 12.79 -27.13 0.46
C ARG A 6 12.58 -26.36 1.78
N GLN A 7 13.61 -25.69 2.27
CA GLN A 7 13.53 -24.83 3.46
C GLN A 7 12.65 -23.59 3.25
N LEU A 8 12.55 -23.09 2.01
CA LEU A 8 11.65 -21.98 1.68
C LEU A 8 10.19 -22.44 1.62
N VAL A 9 9.93 -23.59 1.00
CA VAL A 9 8.58 -24.16 0.91
C VAL A 9 8.02 -24.49 2.30
N ASP A 10 8.85 -25.00 3.21
CA ASP A 10 8.44 -25.35 4.57
C ASP A 10 8.07 -24.12 5.43
N ARG A 11 8.43 -22.90 5.01
CA ARG A 11 8.10 -21.64 5.71
C ARG A 11 6.81 -20.99 5.22
N VAL A 12 6.28 -21.41 4.08
CA VAL A 12 5.07 -20.83 3.50
C VAL A 12 3.84 -21.43 4.17
N ALA A 13 3.02 -20.59 4.79
CA ALA A 13 1.78 -20.99 5.43
C ALA A 13 0.56 -20.53 4.63
N ILE A 14 -0.46 -21.39 4.49
CA ILE A 14 -1.72 -21.02 3.81
C ILE A 14 -2.56 -20.07 4.68
N GLY A 15 -2.60 -20.31 6.00
CA GLY A 15 -3.50 -19.62 6.93
C GLY A 15 -4.85 -20.33 7.08
N ARG A 16 -5.58 -20.01 8.16
CA ARG A 16 -6.93 -20.54 8.43
C ARG A 16 -7.97 -19.44 8.30
N TYR A 17 -9.11 -19.72 7.67
CA TYR A 17 -10.14 -18.71 7.41
C TYR A 17 -10.65 -18.03 8.69
N GLU A 18 -10.90 -18.80 9.76
CA GLU A 18 -11.39 -18.29 11.03
C GLU A 18 -10.43 -17.23 11.62
N ASP A 19 -9.14 -17.54 11.64
CA ASP A 19 -8.10 -16.66 12.19
C ASP A 19 -7.85 -15.43 11.31
N GLU A 20 -7.98 -15.56 9.99
CA GLU A 20 -7.61 -14.51 9.04
C GLU A 20 -8.77 -13.57 8.69
N VAL A 21 -10.02 -13.98 8.86
CA VAL A 21 -11.18 -13.18 8.43
C VAL A 21 -12.05 -12.74 9.60
N THR A 22 -12.22 -13.60 10.61
CA THR A 22 -13.14 -13.33 11.72
C THR A 22 -12.45 -12.75 12.94
N HIS A 23 -11.13 -12.92 13.04
CA HIS A 23 -10.38 -12.44 14.19
C HIS A 23 -10.32 -10.90 14.21
N PRO A 24 -10.65 -10.22 15.33
CA PRO A 24 -10.66 -8.77 15.41
C PRO A 24 -9.31 -8.12 15.05
N GLY A 25 -8.21 -8.80 15.34
CA GLY A 25 -6.87 -8.34 14.96
C GLY A 25 -6.64 -8.34 13.44
N ALA A 26 -7.20 -9.31 12.72
CA ALA A 26 -7.08 -9.39 11.26
C ALA A 26 -7.91 -8.29 10.58
N ILE A 27 -9.13 -8.05 11.06
CA ILE A 27 -9.98 -6.95 10.59
C ILE A 27 -9.28 -5.59 10.80
N LYS A 28 -8.70 -5.36 11.98
CA LYS A 28 -7.92 -4.14 12.26
C LYS A 28 -6.75 -3.99 11.30
N ALA A 29 -6.05 -5.08 11.00
CA ALA A 29 -4.95 -5.08 10.06
C ALA A 29 -5.39 -4.75 8.63
N PHE A 30 -6.52 -5.27 8.17
CA PHE A 30 -7.06 -4.95 6.83
C PHE A 30 -7.47 -3.49 6.73
N VAL A 31 -8.12 -2.95 7.76
CA VAL A 31 -8.45 -1.52 7.83
C VAL A 31 -7.18 -0.66 7.85
N ALA A 32 -6.15 -1.09 8.58
CA ALA A 32 -4.87 -0.39 8.63
C ALA A 32 -4.18 -0.36 7.25
N GLU A 33 -4.15 -1.48 6.52
CA GLU A 33 -3.61 -1.55 5.14
C GLU A 33 -4.43 -0.71 4.14
N PHE A 34 -5.75 -0.68 4.29
CA PHE A 34 -6.63 0.17 3.47
C PHE A 34 -6.33 1.66 3.70
N ILE A 35 -6.32 2.12 4.96
CA ILE A 35 -6.09 3.52 5.32
C ILE A 35 -4.67 3.95 4.95
N SER A 36 -3.67 3.11 5.20
CA SER A 36 -2.28 3.43 4.89
C SER A 36 -2.06 3.53 3.37
N ALA A 37 -2.62 2.60 2.59
CA ALA A 37 -2.54 2.66 1.12
C ALA A 37 -3.28 3.89 0.57
N LEU A 38 -4.43 4.24 1.15
CA LEU A 38 -5.16 5.46 0.79
C LEU A 38 -4.29 6.70 1.02
N ILE A 39 -3.68 6.84 2.20
CA ILE A 39 -2.82 8.00 2.52
C ILE A 39 -1.62 8.07 1.57
N PHE A 40 -0.94 6.94 1.35
CA PHE A 40 0.22 6.86 0.48
C PHE A 40 -0.11 7.28 -0.96
N VAL A 41 -1.16 6.71 -1.54
CA VAL A 41 -1.56 6.99 -2.93
C VAL A 41 -2.11 8.40 -3.06
N PHE A 42 -2.90 8.87 -2.09
CA PHE A 42 -3.44 10.24 -2.10
C PHE A 42 -2.31 11.28 -2.09
N ALA A 43 -1.31 11.13 -1.21
CA ALA A 43 -0.17 12.03 -1.15
C ALA A 43 0.70 11.94 -2.41
N GLY A 44 1.02 10.73 -2.86
CA GLY A 44 1.86 10.49 -4.02
C GLY A 44 1.25 11.02 -5.31
N GLN A 45 0.05 10.57 -5.67
CA GLN A 45 -0.62 10.99 -6.90
C GLN A 45 -1.11 12.44 -6.82
N GLY A 46 -1.53 12.90 -5.65
CA GLY A 46 -1.91 14.29 -5.41
C GLY A 46 -0.77 15.27 -5.68
N SER A 47 0.48 14.89 -5.38
CA SER A 47 1.65 15.72 -5.71
C SER A 47 1.84 15.94 -7.22
N GLY A 48 1.62 14.90 -8.03
CA GLY A 48 1.68 15.01 -9.49
C GLY A 48 0.56 15.88 -10.06
N MET A 49 -0.65 15.73 -9.52
CA MET A 49 -1.79 16.59 -9.89
C MET A 49 -1.56 18.04 -9.50
N ALA A 50 -1.00 18.29 -8.31
CA ALA A 50 -0.64 19.63 -7.87
C ALA A 50 0.42 20.25 -8.79
N PHE A 51 1.45 19.49 -9.17
CA PHE A 51 2.47 19.94 -10.13
C PHE A 51 1.86 20.30 -11.49
N SER A 52 1.01 19.42 -12.03
CA SER A 52 0.30 19.68 -13.30
C SER A 52 -0.53 20.97 -13.22
N LYS A 53 -1.23 21.19 -12.10
CA LYS A 53 -2.04 22.39 -11.91
C LYS A 53 -1.20 23.66 -11.75
N LEU A 54 -0.05 23.60 -11.09
CA LEU A 54 0.84 24.75 -10.90
C LEU A 54 1.61 25.14 -12.16
N THR A 55 1.73 24.22 -13.12
CA THR A 55 2.49 24.42 -14.37
C THR A 55 1.61 24.46 -15.61
N ASP A 56 0.28 24.54 -15.45
CA ASP A 56 -0.71 24.49 -16.53
C ASP A 56 -0.48 23.32 -17.51
N GLY A 57 -0.20 22.12 -16.96
CA GLY A 57 0.07 20.92 -17.74
C GLY A 57 1.47 20.86 -18.34
N GLY A 58 2.42 21.62 -17.79
CA GLY A 58 3.82 21.62 -18.22
C GLY A 58 4.49 20.25 -18.10
N ALA A 59 5.55 20.04 -18.90
CA ALA A 59 6.34 18.82 -18.85
C ALA A 59 7.02 18.62 -17.48
N SER A 60 7.32 17.37 -17.15
CA SER A 60 8.06 17.03 -15.92
C SER A 60 9.39 17.77 -15.85
N THR A 61 9.56 18.57 -14.79
CA THR A 61 10.81 19.27 -14.49
C THR A 61 11.56 18.58 -13.35
N PRO A 62 12.87 18.82 -13.18
CA PRO A 62 13.62 18.34 -12.02
C PRO A 62 12.95 18.68 -10.68
N ASP A 63 12.42 19.90 -10.55
CA ASP A 63 11.73 20.35 -9.33
C ASP A 63 10.43 19.55 -9.10
N GLY A 64 9.67 19.28 -10.15
CA GLY A 64 8.47 18.43 -10.09
C GLY A 64 8.80 16.99 -9.70
N LEU A 65 9.91 16.45 -10.21
CA LEU A 65 10.40 15.11 -9.83
C LEU A 65 10.82 15.05 -8.36
N VAL A 66 11.53 16.07 -7.86
CA VAL A 66 11.92 16.16 -6.44
C VAL A 66 10.67 16.26 -5.55
N ALA A 67 9.70 17.10 -5.91
CA ALA A 67 8.46 17.23 -5.17
C ALA A 67 7.68 15.90 -5.11
N ALA A 68 7.56 15.21 -6.25
CA ALA A 68 6.91 13.90 -6.32
C ALA A 68 7.65 12.83 -5.50
N ALA A 69 8.99 12.81 -5.55
CA ALA A 69 9.80 11.87 -4.79
C ALA A 69 9.67 12.08 -3.28
N ILE A 70 9.70 13.34 -2.82
CA ILE A 70 9.50 13.68 -1.40
C ILE A 70 8.09 13.32 -0.95
N ALA A 71 7.06 13.62 -1.76
CA ALA A 71 5.67 13.30 -1.43
C ALA A 71 5.44 11.78 -1.30
N HIS A 72 5.98 10.98 -2.22
CA HIS A 72 5.90 9.52 -2.13
C HIS A 72 6.72 8.98 -0.94
N GLY A 73 7.93 9.49 -0.72
CA GLY A 73 8.80 9.04 0.37
C GLY A 73 8.22 9.33 1.75
N LEU A 74 7.80 10.57 2.00
CA LEU A 74 7.18 10.95 3.27
C LEU A 74 5.78 10.35 3.42
N GLY A 75 5.00 10.28 2.35
CA GLY A 75 3.69 9.63 2.36
C GLY A 75 3.79 8.15 2.73
N LEU A 76 4.73 7.42 2.13
CA LEU A 76 4.99 6.02 2.49
C LEU A 76 5.52 5.90 3.91
N PHE A 77 6.46 6.76 4.33
CA PHE A 77 6.99 6.76 5.70
C PHE A 77 5.86 6.89 6.74
N VAL A 78 4.97 7.86 6.57
CA VAL A 78 3.83 8.05 7.47
C VAL A 78 2.88 6.86 7.41
N ALA A 79 2.53 6.40 6.20
CA ALA A 79 1.62 5.27 6.01
C ALA A 79 2.13 3.99 6.71
N VAL A 80 3.42 3.69 6.61
CA VAL A 80 4.06 2.57 7.31
C VAL A 80 4.10 2.84 8.82
N ALA A 81 4.52 4.02 9.26
CA ALA A 81 4.67 4.33 10.68
C ALA A 81 3.36 4.17 11.47
N ILE A 82 2.23 4.61 10.92
CA ILE A 82 0.93 4.51 11.59
C ILE A 82 0.34 3.09 11.58
N SER A 83 0.78 2.23 10.67
CA SER A 83 0.22 0.89 10.47
C SER A 83 1.15 -0.24 10.94
N ALA A 84 2.42 0.06 11.21
CA ALA A 84 3.45 -0.92 11.58
C ALA A 84 3.03 -1.84 12.75
N ASN A 85 2.50 -1.27 13.83
CA ASN A 85 2.09 -2.04 15.02
C ASN A 85 0.71 -2.71 14.88
N ILE A 86 0.02 -2.54 13.76
CA ILE A 86 -1.33 -3.08 13.54
C ILE A 86 -1.31 -4.15 12.45
N SER A 87 -0.81 -3.83 11.27
CA SER A 87 -0.76 -4.74 10.12
C SER A 87 0.65 -5.23 9.77
N GLY A 88 1.69 -4.57 10.29
CA GLY A 88 3.06 -4.69 9.78
C GLY A 88 3.42 -3.64 8.73
N GLY A 89 2.45 -2.80 8.33
CA GLY A 89 2.65 -1.66 7.44
C GLY A 89 3.22 -2.03 6.08
N HIS A 90 2.57 -2.96 5.37
CA HIS A 90 3.03 -3.36 4.05
C HIS A 90 2.75 -2.29 2.99
N VAL A 91 1.51 -1.77 2.97
CA VAL A 91 1.05 -0.65 2.12
C VAL A 91 1.18 -0.91 0.61
N ASN A 92 1.68 -2.09 0.22
CA ASN A 92 2.11 -2.39 -1.14
C ASN A 92 1.97 -3.90 -1.43
N PRO A 93 1.32 -4.27 -2.55
CA PRO A 93 1.17 -5.67 -2.95
C PRO A 93 2.49 -6.41 -3.14
N ALA A 94 3.52 -5.74 -3.68
CA ALA A 94 4.84 -6.34 -3.89
C ALA A 94 5.56 -6.61 -2.56
N VAL A 95 5.43 -5.72 -1.57
CA VAL A 95 5.97 -5.92 -0.22
C VAL A 95 5.24 -7.08 0.46
N THR A 96 3.92 -7.14 0.32
CA THR A 96 3.08 -8.23 0.86
C THR A 96 3.44 -9.57 0.25
N PHE A 97 3.65 -9.61 -1.06
CA PHE A 97 4.09 -10.80 -1.76
C PHE A 97 5.51 -11.23 -1.32
N GLY A 98 6.44 -10.29 -1.18
CA GLY A 98 7.78 -10.56 -0.66
C GLY A 98 7.75 -11.13 0.76
N ALA A 99 6.91 -10.56 1.63
CA ALA A 99 6.69 -11.07 2.98
C ALA A 99 6.12 -12.50 2.96
N PHE A 100 5.22 -12.80 2.02
CA PHE A 100 4.64 -14.13 1.86
C PHE A 100 5.68 -15.16 1.42
N VAL A 101 6.47 -14.85 0.39
CA VAL A 101 7.59 -15.70 -0.07
C VAL A 101 8.63 -15.90 1.03
N GLY A 102 8.84 -14.89 1.88
CA GLY A 102 9.71 -14.98 3.05
C GLY A 102 9.13 -15.76 4.24
N GLY A 103 7.87 -16.19 4.19
CA GLY A 103 7.19 -16.88 5.29
C GLY A 103 6.81 -15.98 6.47
N ASN A 104 6.72 -14.67 6.27
CA ASN A 104 6.38 -13.68 7.31
C ASN A 104 4.89 -13.35 7.36
N ILE A 105 4.11 -13.79 6.37
CA ILE A 105 2.65 -13.66 6.31
C ILE A 105 2.06 -14.90 5.65
N THR A 106 0.84 -15.27 6.03
CA THR A 106 0.11 -16.39 5.42
C THR A 106 -0.44 -15.99 4.04
N LEU A 107 -0.71 -16.97 3.17
CA LEU A 107 -1.28 -16.73 1.84
C LEU A 107 -2.63 -15.99 1.94
N LEU A 108 -3.54 -16.48 2.79
CA LEU A 108 -4.87 -15.87 2.94
C LEU A 108 -4.77 -14.43 3.42
N ARG A 109 -3.97 -14.15 4.46
CA ARG A 109 -3.78 -12.78 4.96
C ARG A 109 -3.16 -11.88 3.91
N GLY A 110 -2.19 -12.39 3.14
CA GLY A 110 -1.56 -11.68 2.03
C GLY A 110 -2.57 -11.28 0.95
N ILE A 111 -3.49 -12.17 0.58
CA ILE A 111 -4.56 -11.88 -0.39
C ILE A 111 -5.47 -10.76 0.13
N PHE A 112 -5.90 -10.83 1.39
CA PHE A 112 -6.75 -9.78 1.98
C PHE A 112 -6.03 -8.43 2.10
N TYR A 113 -4.74 -8.43 2.42
CA TYR A 113 -3.92 -7.22 2.42
C TYR A 113 -3.87 -6.59 1.03
N ILE A 114 -3.63 -7.38 -0.02
CA ILE A 114 -3.61 -6.89 -1.40
C ILE A 114 -4.96 -6.28 -1.79
N ILE A 115 -6.06 -6.95 -1.45
CA ILE A 115 -7.41 -6.41 -1.70
C ILE A 115 -7.60 -5.07 -0.96
N ALA A 116 -7.24 -5.00 0.32
CA ALA A 116 -7.34 -3.76 1.10
C ALA A 116 -6.49 -2.63 0.51
N GLN A 117 -5.25 -2.92 0.10
CA GLN A 117 -4.34 -1.96 -0.53
C GLN A 117 -4.89 -1.43 -1.86
N LEU A 118 -5.43 -2.32 -2.71
CA LEU A 118 -6.03 -1.94 -3.98
C LEU A 118 -7.29 -1.08 -3.77
N LEU A 119 -8.16 -1.47 -2.84
CA LEU A 119 -9.34 -0.68 -2.50
C LEU A 119 -8.95 0.71 -1.94
N GLY A 120 -7.95 0.78 -1.07
CA GLY A 120 -7.45 2.04 -0.53
C GLY A 120 -6.90 2.95 -1.63
N SER A 121 -6.16 2.38 -2.58
CA SER A 121 -5.63 3.08 -3.75
C SER A 121 -6.74 3.63 -4.65
N VAL A 122 -7.77 2.83 -4.94
CA VAL A 122 -8.93 3.26 -5.74
C VAL A 122 -9.67 4.40 -5.05
N VAL A 123 -9.94 4.28 -3.75
CA VAL A 123 -10.61 5.32 -2.97
C VAL A 123 -9.78 6.60 -2.94
N ALA A 124 -8.46 6.52 -2.80
CA ALA A 124 -7.58 7.69 -2.87
C ALA A 124 -7.70 8.42 -4.21
N CYS A 125 -7.68 7.69 -5.33
CA CYS A 125 -7.85 8.28 -6.67
C CYS A 125 -9.24 8.93 -6.85
N LEU A 126 -10.30 8.28 -6.35
CA LEU A 126 -11.65 8.85 -6.38
C LEU A 126 -11.76 10.13 -5.54
N LEU A 127 -11.17 10.13 -4.35
CA LEU A 127 -11.13 11.31 -3.48
C LEU A 127 -10.34 12.45 -4.12
N LEU A 128 -9.19 12.16 -4.75
CA LEU A 128 -8.42 13.16 -5.50
C LEU A 128 -9.22 13.73 -6.66
N TRP A 129 -9.88 12.88 -7.45
CA TRP A 129 -10.72 13.32 -8.56
C TRP A 129 -11.84 14.26 -8.08
N PHE A 130 -12.52 13.87 -7.00
CA PHE A 130 -13.56 14.69 -6.38
C PHE A 130 -13.01 16.01 -5.83
N SER A 131 -11.92 15.99 -5.06
CA SER A 131 -11.36 17.17 -4.39
C SER A 131 -10.71 18.16 -5.34
N THR A 132 -10.26 17.71 -6.51
CA THR A 132 -9.61 18.56 -7.52
C THR A 132 -10.58 19.04 -8.59
N GLY A 133 -11.88 18.75 -8.46
CA GLY A 133 -12.91 19.20 -9.41
C GLY A 133 -12.80 18.53 -10.78
N GLY A 134 -12.36 17.27 -10.82
CA GLY A 134 -12.25 16.52 -12.09
C GLY A 134 -11.02 16.87 -12.93
N LEU A 135 -9.95 17.35 -12.29
CA LEU A 135 -8.68 17.69 -12.95
C LEU A 135 -8.05 16.53 -13.74
N VAL A 136 -8.49 15.30 -13.45
CA VAL A 136 -8.27 14.12 -14.28
C VAL A 136 -9.38 14.05 -15.33
N SER A 137 -9.08 14.53 -16.54
CA SER A 137 -9.81 14.27 -17.78
C SER A 137 -8.80 14.07 -18.90
#